data_AF-A0A379VPZ2-F1
#
_entry.id   AF-A0A379VPZ2-F1
#
_cell.length_a   1.000
_cell.length_b   1.000
_cell.length_c   1.000
_cell.angle_alpha   90.00
_cell.angle_beta   90.00
_cell.angle_gamma   90.00
#
_symmetry.space_group_name_H-M   'P 1'
#
loop_
_entity.id
_entity.type
_entity.pdbx_description
1 polymer ?
#
loop_
_entity_poly.entity_id
_entity_poly.type
_entity_poly.pdbx_seq_one_letter_code
_entity_poly.pdbx_strand_id
1 'polypeptide(L)'
;MRGNTLTQEANSTLAVHLTDSNSGAIVTADHANLGGTLDITGIGNVAKSWTRDAYAYTLIDTDSAINSDFAQFTVAGMDAKQVDFLTVDGRVNAADDTRYDVTASLSWYADSDNAATNAHGTFTLSEQGHSFTLNTALTDVDATLNPDSATYWDGKSLIKRGAGTLILGAQNTYSGDTDVQEGALWLAETATIGSAGKRAGG
;
A
#
# COMPACT_ATOMS: atom_id res chain seq x y z
N MET A 1 -26.14 -29.45 0.49
CA MET A 1 -24.95 -29.17 1.32
C MET A 1 -25.20 -27.82 1.98
N ARG A 2 -24.86 -27.62 3.27
CA ARG A 2 -24.93 -26.28 3.86
C ARG A 2 -23.67 -25.55 3.44
N GLY A 3 -23.84 -24.47 2.69
CA GLY A 3 -22.72 -23.63 2.32
C GLY A 3 -22.18 -22.87 3.52
N ASN A 4 -20.86 -22.67 3.56
CA ASN A 4 -20.23 -21.90 4.62
C ASN A 4 -20.38 -20.40 4.31
N THR A 5 -20.75 -19.59 5.30
CA THR A 5 -20.94 -18.14 5.12
C THR A 5 -19.94 -17.37 5.97
N LEU A 6 -19.22 -16.44 5.37
CA LEU A 6 -18.49 -15.38 6.08
C LEU A 6 -19.47 -14.26 6.41
N THR A 7 -19.56 -13.84 7.67
CA THR A 7 -20.31 -12.65 8.07
C THR A 7 -19.45 -11.79 8.98
N GLN A 8 -19.22 -10.55 8.55
CA GLN A 8 -18.57 -9.53 9.37
C GLN A 8 -19.57 -8.44 9.75
N GLU A 9 -19.79 -8.28 11.05
CA GLU A 9 -20.69 -7.28 11.60
C GLU A 9 -20.09 -5.86 11.53
N ALA A 10 -20.96 -4.84 11.54
CA ALA A 10 -20.59 -3.43 11.30
C ALA A 10 -19.52 -2.83 12.24
N ASN A 11 -19.28 -3.43 13.41
CA ASN A 11 -18.31 -2.95 14.39
C ASN A 11 -17.13 -3.93 14.57
N SER A 12 -16.96 -4.85 13.64
CA SER A 12 -15.86 -5.83 13.65
C SER A 12 -14.74 -5.41 12.70
N THR A 13 -13.55 -5.96 12.95
CA THR A 13 -12.38 -5.75 12.08
C THR A 13 -11.90 -7.08 11.52
N LEU A 14 -11.72 -7.17 10.20
CA LEU A 14 -10.97 -8.24 9.56
C LEU A 14 -9.53 -7.76 9.39
N ALA A 15 -8.63 -8.24 10.24
CA ALA A 15 -7.21 -7.93 10.13
C ALA A 15 -6.53 -8.98 9.25
N VAL A 16 -5.87 -8.53 8.18
CA VAL A 16 -5.18 -9.39 7.22
C VAL A 16 -3.75 -8.92 7.02
N HIS A 17 -2.82 -9.87 7.09
CA HIS A 17 -1.41 -9.62 6.81
C HIS A 17 -1.05 -10.16 5.42
N LEU A 18 -0.73 -9.27 4.50
CA LEU A 18 -0.32 -9.63 3.14
C LEU A 18 1.16 -9.97 3.09
N THR A 19 1.49 -11.06 2.41
CA THR A 19 2.87 -11.49 2.15
C THR A 19 3.07 -11.74 0.65
N ASP A 20 4.32 -11.83 0.21
CA ASP A 20 4.74 -12.19 -1.16
C ASP A 20 4.32 -13.62 -1.58
N SER A 21 3.92 -14.45 -0.62
CA SER A 21 3.56 -15.85 -0.80
C SER A 21 2.05 -16.07 -0.97
N ASN A 22 1.23 -15.01 -0.89
CA ASN A 22 -0.23 -15.09 -1.04
C ASN A 22 -0.58 -15.31 -2.52
N SER A 23 -0.56 -16.57 -2.97
CA SER A 23 -0.86 -16.97 -4.36
C SER A 23 -2.32 -17.38 -4.59
N GLY A 24 -3.16 -17.29 -3.56
CA GLY A 24 -4.59 -17.62 -3.62
C GLY A 24 -5.40 -16.81 -2.60
N ALA A 25 -6.71 -17.02 -2.61
CA ALA A 25 -7.63 -16.34 -1.70
C ALA A 25 -7.29 -16.61 -0.23
N ILE A 26 -7.32 -15.56 0.58
CA ILE A 26 -7.03 -15.65 2.02
C ILE A 26 -8.21 -16.28 2.76
N VAL A 27 -9.44 -16.00 2.30
CA VAL A 27 -10.67 -16.61 2.81
C VAL A 27 -11.46 -17.20 1.64
N THR A 28 -11.91 -18.44 1.81
CA THR A 28 -12.87 -19.09 0.90
C THR A 28 -14.18 -19.39 1.62
N ALA A 29 -15.31 -19.14 0.98
CA ALA A 29 -16.64 -19.40 1.53
C ALA A 29 -17.68 -19.58 0.42
N ASP A 30 -18.86 -20.11 0.71
CA ASP A 30 -19.92 -20.16 -0.31
C ASP A 30 -20.57 -18.78 -0.50
N HIS A 31 -20.63 -17.97 0.56
CA HIS A 31 -21.24 -16.63 0.59
C HIS A 31 -20.45 -15.70 1.52
N ALA A 32 -20.48 -14.39 1.25
CA ALA A 32 -19.91 -13.37 2.12
C ALA A 32 -20.87 -12.19 2.35
N ASN A 33 -21.04 -11.82 3.62
CA ASN A 33 -21.65 -10.56 4.06
C ASN A 33 -20.58 -9.73 4.76
N LEU A 34 -20.14 -8.66 4.09
CA LEU A 34 -19.06 -7.78 4.51
C LEU A 34 -19.66 -6.52 5.14
N GLY A 35 -19.04 -6.08 6.22
CA GLY A 35 -19.36 -4.89 6.98
C GLY A 35 -18.15 -4.54 7.83
N GLY A 36 -18.25 -3.50 8.66
CA GLY A 36 -17.14 -3.15 9.57
C GLY A 36 -15.88 -2.71 8.84
N THR A 37 -14.71 -3.05 9.38
CA THR A 37 -13.41 -2.56 8.90
C THR A 37 -12.57 -3.69 8.34
N LEU A 38 -12.06 -3.51 7.12
CA LEU A 38 -10.91 -4.29 6.63
C LEU A 38 -9.62 -3.56 7.04
N ASP A 39 -8.72 -4.23 7.74
CA ASP A 39 -7.39 -3.71 8.05
C ASP A 39 -6.31 -4.57 7.38
N ILE A 40 -5.50 -3.95 6.52
CA ILE A 40 -4.43 -4.62 5.78
C ILE A 40 -3.07 -4.19 6.30
N THR A 41 -2.21 -5.17 6.57
CA THR A 41 -0.79 -4.97 6.86
C THR A 41 0.08 -5.74 5.88
N GLY A 42 1.39 -5.50 5.87
CA GLY A 42 2.32 -6.27 5.02
C GLY A 42 2.28 -5.91 3.53
N ILE A 43 1.42 -4.99 3.11
CA ILE A 43 1.33 -4.50 1.73
C ILE A 43 2.59 -3.78 1.23
N GLY A 44 3.54 -3.44 2.13
CA GLY A 44 4.87 -2.98 1.73
C GLY A 44 5.82 -4.10 1.30
N ASN A 45 5.43 -5.38 1.42
CA ASN A 45 6.21 -6.57 1.05
C ASN A 45 6.09 -6.96 -0.42
N VAL A 46 5.41 -6.16 -1.25
CA VAL A 46 5.17 -6.59 -2.62
C VAL A 46 6.48 -6.55 -3.42
N ALA A 47 6.90 -7.74 -3.83
CA ALA A 47 8.11 -7.96 -4.59
C ALA A 47 7.97 -7.24 -5.94
N LYS A 48 9.00 -6.46 -6.27
CA LYS A 48 9.10 -5.66 -7.48
C LYS A 48 8.89 -6.55 -8.70
N SER A 49 7.78 -6.35 -9.39
CA SER A 49 7.70 -6.65 -10.80
C SER A 49 7.76 -5.31 -11.51
N TRP A 50 8.69 -5.15 -12.45
CA TRP A 50 8.68 -4.03 -13.42
C TRP A 50 7.48 -4.12 -14.39
N THR A 51 6.38 -4.73 -13.95
CA THR A 51 5.11 -4.73 -14.66
C THR A 51 4.41 -3.44 -14.29
N ARG A 52 3.93 -2.72 -15.29
CA ARG A 52 3.13 -1.48 -15.17
C ARG A 52 1.77 -1.68 -14.48
N ASP A 53 1.59 -2.80 -13.78
CA ASP A 53 0.31 -3.26 -13.25
C ASP A 53 0.32 -3.16 -11.72
N ALA A 54 -0.79 -2.66 -11.16
CA ALA A 54 -1.01 -2.63 -9.72
C ALA A 54 -0.93 -4.04 -9.11
N TYR A 55 -0.46 -4.13 -7.87
CA TYR A 55 -0.43 -5.39 -7.14
C TYR A 55 -1.85 -5.78 -6.75
N ALA A 56 -2.34 -6.91 -7.26
CA ALA A 56 -3.67 -7.43 -6.96
C ALA A 56 -3.58 -8.67 -6.06
N TYR A 57 -4.35 -8.66 -4.99
CA TYR A 57 -4.54 -9.77 -4.07
C TYR A 57 -6.00 -10.14 -4.03
N THR A 58 -6.34 -11.40 -4.32
CA THR A 58 -7.67 -11.91 -3.97
C THR A 58 -7.71 -12.17 -2.48
N LEU A 59 -8.51 -11.40 -1.75
CA LEU A 59 -8.68 -11.51 -0.31
C LEU A 59 -9.71 -12.58 0.02
N ILE A 60 -10.87 -12.49 -0.61
CA ILE A 60 -12.01 -13.36 -0.41
C ILE A 60 -12.40 -13.92 -1.77
N ASP A 61 -12.61 -15.23 -1.83
CA ASP A 61 -13.16 -15.92 -3.00
C ASP A 61 -14.37 -16.75 -2.56
N THR A 62 -15.47 -16.59 -3.27
CA THR A 62 -16.74 -17.23 -2.92
C THR A 62 -17.36 -18.01 -4.06
N ASP A 63 -18.30 -18.91 -3.74
CA ASP A 63 -19.09 -19.60 -4.76
C ASP A 63 -20.27 -18.75 -5.28
N SER A 64 -20.64 -17.68 -4.55
CA SER A 64 -21.79 -16.81 -4.85
C SER A 64 -21.39 -15.35 -4.83
N ALA A 65 -22.03 -14.52 -5.66
CA ALA A 65 -21.74 -13.08 -5.75
C ALA A 65 -21.69 -12.36 -4.39
N ILE A 66 -20.65 -11.57 -4.19
CA ILE A 66 -20.46 -10.68 -3.04
C ILE A 66 -21.24 -9.40 -3.30
N ASN A 67 -22.34 -9.20 -2.58
CA ASN A 67 -23.26 -8.06 -2.75
C ASN A 67 -23.15 -7.03 -1.62
N SER A 68 -22.01 -6.99 -0.93
CA SER A 68 -21.73 -6.16 0.24
C SER A 68 -20.29 -5.68 0.21
N ASP A 69 -19.95 -4.69 1.03
CA ASP A 69 -18.62 -4.11 1.10
C ASP A 69 -18.24 -3.78 2.55
N PHE A 70 -16.95 -3.67 2.84
CA PHE A 70 -16.50 -3.17 4.13
C PHE A 70 -16.89 -1.68 4.26
N ALA A 71 -17.30 -1.29 5.47
CA ALA A 71 -17.64 0.11 5.73
C ALA A 71 -16.40 1.00 5.75
N GLN A 72 -15.26 0.46 6.16
CA GLN A 72 -13.97 1.15 6.26
C GLN A 72 -12.84 0.26 5.77
N PHE A 73 -11.79 0.90 5.26
CA PHE A 73 -10.57 0.23 4.83
C PHE A 73 -9.35 0.95 5.40
N THR A 74 -8.53 0.23 6.15
CA THR A 74 -7.32 0.74 6.78
C THR A 74 -6.07 0.00 6.32
N VAL A 75 -4.93 0.68 6.35
CA VAL A 75 -3.60 0.16 6.10
C VAL A 75 -2.75 0.37 7.34
N ALA A 76 -2.38 -0.73 8.01
CA ALA A 76 -1.69 -0.69 9.30
C ALA A 76 -2.40 0.21 10.33
N GLY A 77 -3.73 0.09 10.39
CA GLY A 77 -4.59 0.86 11.28
C GLY A 77 -4.87 2.30 10.84
N MET A 78 -4.23 2.81 9.79
CA MET A 78 -4.48 4.15 9.25
C MET A 78 -5.58 4.11 8.18
N ASP A 79 -6.47 5.09 8.11
CA ASP A 79 -7.44 5.19 7.01
C ASP A 79 -6.72 5.20 5.65
N ALA A 80 -7.08 4.28 4.76
CA ALA A 80 -6.45 4.14 3.44
C ALA A 80 -6.60 5.42 2.58
N LYS A 81 -7.56 6.29 2.89
CA LYS A 81 -7.74 7.59 2.21
C LYS A 81 -6.80 8.68 2.71
N GLN A 82 -6.14 8.46 3.85
CA GLN A 82 -5.23 9.44 4.46
C GLN A 82 -3.76 9.21 4.10
N VAL A 83 -3.40 8.00 3.64
CA VAL A 83 -2.04 7.71 3.19
C VAL A 83 -1.82 8.28 1.80
N ASP A 84 -0.75 9.05 1.62
CA ASP A 84 -0.40 9.68 0.33
C ASP A 84 0.56 8.81 -0.50
N PHE A 85 1.37 7.99 0.15
CA PHE A 85 2.42 7.21 -0.49
C PHE A 85 1.96 5.89 -1.10
N LEU A 86 0.72 5.47 -0.84
CA LEU A 86 0.18 4.21 -1.31
C LEU A 86 -1.26 4.41 -1.75
N THR A 87 -1.55 4.17 -3.03
CA THR A 87 -2.92 4.04 -3.51
C THR A 87 -3.36 2.61 -3.24
N VAL A 88 -4.35 2.41 -2.38
CA VAL A 88 -4.94 1.09 -2.12
C VAL A 88 -6.43 1.15 -2.34
N ASP A 89 -6.95 0.13 -3.02
CA ASP A 89 -8.38 -0.02 -3.24
C ASP A 89 -8.77 -1.49 -3.02
N GLY A 90 -9.71 -1.71 -2.09
CA GLY A 90 -10.34 -3.00 -1.87
C GLY A 90 -11.75 -2.95 -2.45
N ARG A 91 -12.10 -3.90 -3.33
CA ARG A 91 -13.41 -3.93 -3.96
C ARG A 91 -13.80 -5.32 -4.42
N VAL A 92 -15.09 -5.53 -4.59
CA VAL A 92 -15.61 -6.67 -5.36
C VAL A 92 -15.11 -6.54 -6.81
N ASN A 93 -14.59 -7.64 -7.36
CA ASN A 93 -14.04 -7.65 -8.70
C ASN A 93 -15.17 -7.51 -9.73
N ALA A 94 -15.08 -6.48 -10.59
CA ALA A 94 -16.14 -6.18 -11.55
C ALA A 94 -16.26 -7.20 -12.71
N ALA A 95 -15.21 -7.98 -12.97
CA ALA A 95 -15.21 -9.06 -13.96
C ALA A 95 -15.60 -10.41 -13.35
N ASP A 96 -15.60 -10.52 -12.01
CA ASP A 96 -15.83 -11.74 -11.26
C ASP A 96 -16.38 -11.40 -9.86
N ASP A 97 -17.70 -11.24 -9.76
CA ASP A 97 -18.36 -10.71 -8.55
C ASP A 97 -18.30 -11.65 -7.34
N THR A 98 -17.72 -12.84 -7.49
CA THR A 98 -17.47 -13.76 -6.38
C THR A 98 -16.13 -13.53 -5.68
N ARG A 99 -15.29 -12.61 -6.20
CA ARG A 99 -14.00 -12.26 -5.61
C ARG A 99 -13.97 -10.84 -5.06
N TYR A 100 -13.40 -10.69 -3.87
CA TYR A 100 -13.02 -9.39 -3.30
C TYR A 100 -11.51 -9.23 -3.43
N ASP A 101 -11.08 -8.26 -4.24
CA ASP A 101 -9.67 -8.01 -4.52
C ASP A 101 -9.20 -6.75 -3.80
N VAL A 102 -7.97 -6.80 -3.29
CA VAL A 102 -7.22 -5.63 -2.82
C VAL A 102 -6.15 -5.32 -3.84
N THR A 103 -6.22 -4.13 -4.43
CA THR A 103 -5.22 -3.60 -5.35
C THR A 103 -4.38 -2.52 -4.68
N ALA A 104 -3.08 -2.50 -4.92
CA ALA A 104 -2.19 -1.48 -4.38
C ALA A 104 -1.12 -1.04 -5.37
N SER A 105 -0.83 0.26 -5.35
CA SER A 105 0.19 0.92 -6.16
C SER A 105 0.93 1.94 -5.31
N LEU A 106 2.26 1.94 -5.39
CA LEU A 106 3.08 2.87 -4.64
C LEU A 106 3.13 4.21 -5.38
N SER A 107 2.82 5.32 -4.72
CA SER A 107 2.82 6.66 -5.34
C SER A 107 4.20 7.04 -5.88
N TRP A 108 5.28 6.46 -5.36
CA TRP A 108 6.62 6.61 -5.93
C TRP A 108 6.69 6.19 -7.41
N TYR A 109 5.91 5.20 -7.84
CA TYR A 109 5.91 4.61 -9.18
C TYR A 109 4.64 4.91 -10.00
N ALA A 110 3.76 5.79 -9.53
CA ALA A 110 2.44 6.00 -10.14
C ALA A 110 2.50 6.43 -11.63
N ASP A 111 3.50 7.23 -12.02
CA ASP A 111 3.70 7.72 -13.39
C ASP A 111 4.24 6.62 -14.34
N SER A 112 4.90 5.57 -13.82
CA SER A 112 5.25 4.39 -14.64
C SER A 112 4.05 3.47 -14.90
N ASP A 113 3.03 3.57 -14.05
CA ASP A 113 1.91 2.61 -13.97
C ASP A 113 0.62 3.16 -14.57
N ASN A 114 0.68 4.32 -15.27
CA ASN A 114 -0.50 5.01 -15.80
C ASN A 114 -1.61 5.16 -14.73
N ALA A 115 -1.19 5.39 -13.49
CA ALA A 115 -2.06 5.48 -12.34
C ALA A 115 -2.92 6.76 -12.42
N ALA A 116 -4.05 6.76 -11.74
CA ALA A 116 -4.92 7.93 -11.63
C ALA A 116 -4.30 9.08 -10.81
N THR A 117 -3.20 8.79 -10.09
CA THR A 117 -2.47 9.71 -9.23
C THR A 117 -1.08 10.00 -9.80
N ASN A 118 -0.58 11.23 -9.62
CA ASN A 118 0.76 11.60 -10.05
C ASN A 118 1.82 11.05 -9.10
N ALA A 119 2.98 10.71 -9.64
CA ALA A 119 4.06 10.21 -8.80
C ALA A 119 4.64 11.25 -7.83
N HIS A 120 4.98 10.81 -6.62
CA HIS A 120 5.71 11.61 -5.63
C HIS A 120 6.49 10.78 -4.61
N GLY A 121 7.49 11.41 -4.00
CA GLY A 121 8.33 10.80 -2.95
C GLY A 121 7.96 11.18 -1.52
N THR A 122 6.81 11.82 -1.30
CA THR A 122 6.32 12.12 0.06
C THR A 122 5.63 10.90 0.68
N PHE A 123 6.02 10.56 1.90
CA PHE A 123 5.43 9.54 2.75
C PHE A 123 4.94 10.18 4.04
N THR A 124 3.63 10.41 4.13
CA THR A 124 2.98 10.94 5.31
C THR A 124 2.37 9.81 6.14
N LEU A 125 2.90 9.62 7.34
CA LEU A 125 2.29 8.77 8.36
C LEU A 125 1.83 9.67 9.51
N SER A 126 0.57 10.08 9.49
CA SER A 126 0.02 11.10 10.38
C SER A 126 -0.01 10.66 11.85
N GLU A 127 -0.29 9.40 12.12
CA GLU A 127 -0.59 8.90 13.47
C GLU A 127 0.66 8.46 14.24
N GLN A 128 0.81 9.00 15.45
CA GLN A 128 1.89 8.61 16.36
C GLN A 128 1.72 7.16 16.82
N GLY A 129 2.81 6.40 16.86
CA GLY A 129 2.80 5.00 17.28
C GLY A 129 2.43 4.00 16.17
N HIS A 130 1.93 4.49 15.04
CA HIS A 130 1.73 3.68 13.83
C HIS A 130 3.03 3.58 13.04
N SER A 131 3.22 2.41 12.41
CA SER A 131 4.39 2.13 11.59
C SER A 131 4.01 1.47 10.28
N PHE A 132 4.69 1.85 9.20
CA PHE A 132 4.60 1.19 7.92
C PHE A 132 5.98 0.69 7.49
N THR A 133 6.09 -0.61 7.17
CA THR A 133 7.32 -1.19 6.63
C THR A 133 7.23 -1.30 5.12
N LEU A 134 8.12 -0.60 4.43
CA LEU A 134 8.30 -0.67 2.99
C LEU A 134 9.48 -1.59 2.65
N ASN A 135 9.16 -2.79 2.18
CA ASN A 135 10.11 -3.80 1.72
C ASN A 135 10.26 -3.83 0.18
N THR A 136 9.56 -2.95 -0.53
CA THR A 136 9.84 -2.63 -1.94
C THR A 136 11.00 -1.62 -2.02
N ALA A 137 12.04 -1.94 -2.80
CA ALA A 137 13.15 -1.03 -3.05
C ALA A 137 12.69 0.21 -3.81
N LEU A 138 13.00 1.39 -3.28
CA LEU A 138 12.86 2.69 -3.93
C LEU A 138 14.07 2.94 -4.83
N THR A 139 13.82 3.09 -6.13
CA THR A 139 14.83 3.40 -7.15
C THR A 139 14.42 4.66 -7.90
N ASP A 140 15.39 5.35 -8.51
CA ASP A 140 15.10 6.53 -9.35
C ASP A 140 13.99 6.23 -10.37
N VAL A 141 13.09 7.19 -10.48
CA VAL A 141 12.08 7.24 -11.52
C VAL A 141 12.52 8.31 -12.51
N ASP A 142 12.57 7.96 -13.80
CA ASP A 142 12.99 8.91 -14.84
C ASP A 142 11.93 10.01 -14.98
N ALA A 143 12.35 11.27 -14.88
CA ALA A 143 11.51 12.47 -14.99
C ALA A 143 10.85 12.63 -16.38
N THR A 144 11.20 11.77 -17.35
CA THR A 144 10.52 11.68 -18.65
C THR A 144 9.11 11.07 -18.59
N LEU A 145 8.72 10.50 -17.44
CA LEU A 145 7.45 9.76 -17.32
C LEU A 145 6.20 10.65 -17.25
N ASN A 146 6.29 11.94 -16.88
CA ASN A 146 5.23 12.90 -17.16
C ASN A 146 5.71 14.37 -17.05
N PRO A 147 5.88 15.13 -18.17
CA PRO A 147 6.18 16.56 -18.12
C PRO A 147 5.03 17.42 -17.56
N ASP A 148 3.83 16.86 -17.43
CA ASP A 148 2.67 17.50 -16.78
C ASP A 148 2.53 17.11 -15.30
N SER A 149 3.53 16.43 -14.71
CA SER A 149 3.47 16.02 -13.29
C SER A 149 3.37 17.25 -12.38
N ALA A 150 2.15 17.50 -11.89
CA ALA A 150 1.82 18.64 -11.03
C ALA A 150 2.53 18.61 -9.67
N THR A 151 3.26 17.54 -9.35
CA THR A 151 3.95 17.36 -8.06
C THR A 151 5.30 18.05 -8.01
N TYR A 152 5.88 18.44 -9.16
CA TYR A 152 7.25 18.99 -9.26
C TYR A 152 8.31 18.12 -8.57
N TRP A 153 8.03 16.84 -8.39
CA TRP A 153 8.93 15.90 -7.75
C TRP A 153 10.08 15.55 -8.70
N ASP A 154 11.28 15.38 -8.16
CA ASP A 154 12.50 15.11 -8.93
C ASP A 154 12.65 13.64 -9.36
N GLY A 155 11.69 12.78 -8.99
CA GLY A 155 11.71 11.33 -9.25
C GLY A 155 12.65 10.56 -8.32
N LYS A 156 13.24 11.22 -7.31
CA LYS A 156 14.46 10.74 -6.65
C LYS A 156 14.49 10.99 -5.14
N SER A 157 13.86 12.04 -4.65
CA SER A 157 13.94 12.46 -3.25
C SER A 157 12.82 11.86 -2.42
N LEU A 158 13.15 11.35 -1.24
CA LEU A 158 12.21 10.82 -0.25
C LEU A 158 11.96 11.88 0.84
N ILE A 159 10.69 12.20 1.08
CA ILE A 159 10.27 13.09 2.18
C ILE A 159 9.41 12.30 3.16
N LYS A 160 9.80 12.21 4.43
CA LYS A 160 9.01 11.62 5.51
C LYS A 160 8.30 12.71 6.33
N ARG A 161 6.98 12.61 6.43
CA ARG A 161 6.09 13.51 7.18
C ARG A 161 5.18 12.78 8.16
N GLY A 162 4.54 13.52 9.06
CA GLY A 162 3.64 13.03 10.10
C GLY A 162 4.35 12.29 11.25
N ALA A 163 3.64 12.11 12.36
CA ALA A 163 4.20 11.63 13.61
C ALA A 163 4.57 10.13 13.65
N GLY A 164 4.11 9.34 12.69
CA GLY A 164 4.36 7.90 12.61
C GLY A 164 5.76 7.53 12.13
N THR A 165 6.02 6.22 12.05
CA THR A 165 7.32 5.65 11.69
C THR A 165 7.28 4.98 10.31
N LEU A 166 8.09 5.47 9.36
CA LEU A 166 8.38 4.75 8.13
C LEU A 166 9.59 3.84 8.36
N ILE A 167 9.46 2.56 8.07
CA ILE A 167 10.55 1.58 8.14
C ILE A 167 10.90 1.19 6.71
N LEU A 168 12.12 1.50 6.27
CA LEU A 168 12.64 0.98 5.00
C LEU A 168 13.26 -0.38 5.28
N GLY A 169 12.73 -1.43 4.67
CA GLY A 169 13.26 -2.78 4.79
C GLY A 169 13.99 -3.28 3.55
N ALA A 170 13.95 -2.53 2.45
CA ALA A 170 14.65 -2.83 1.21
C ALA A 170 15.98 -2.08 1.06
N GLN A 171 16.81 -2.55 0.13
CA GLN A 171 17.97 -1.80 -0.35
C GLN A 171 17.53 -0.74 -1.35
N ASN A 172 17.40 0.49 -0.89
CA ASN A 172 17.01 1.63 -1.72
C ASN A 172 18.22 2.21 -2.46
N THR A 173 18.01 2.59 -3.73
CA THR A 173 19.06 3.14 -4.60
C THR A 173 18.66 4.46 -5.26
N TYR A 174 17.61 5.12 -4.76
CA TYR A 174 17.27 6.47 -5.23
C TYR A 174 18.45 7.42 -5.00
N SER A 175 18.67 8.36 -5.91
CA SER A 175 19.83 9.25 -5.93
C SER A 175 19.52 10.65 -5.37
N GLY A 176 18.27 10.92 -5.00
CA GLY A 176 17.84 12.17 -4.39
C GLY A 176 18.01 12.19 -2.88
N ASP A 177 17.60 13.30 -2.27
CA ASP A 177 17.76 13.54 -0.84
C ASP A 177 16.80 12.66 -0.02
N THR A 178 17.22 12.35 1.22
CA THR A 178 16.32 11.84 2.26
C THR A 178 16.04 12.97 3.25
N ASP A 179 14.81 13.48 3.26
CA ASP A 179 14.37 14.54 4.17
C ASP A 179 13.34 13.99 5.17
N VAL A 180 13.66 14.05 6.47
CA VAL A 180 12.75 13.65 7.55
C VAL A 180 12.27 14.91 8.24
N GLN A 181 11.07 15.35 7.87
CA GLN A 181 10.45 16.57 8.41
C GLN A 181 9.75 16.29 9.74
N GLU A 182 9.11 15.14 9.88
CA GLU A 182 8.37 14.74 11.08
C GLU A 182 8.39 13.21 11.32
N GLY A 183 8.23 12.82 12.58
CA GLY A 183 8.16 11.41 13.01
C GLY A 183 9.51 10.72 12.92
N ALA A 184 9.51 9.45 12.50
CA ALA A 184 10.73 8.66 12.41
C ALA A 184 10.88 7.95 11.06
N LEU A 185 12.14 7.84 10.61
CA LEU A 185 12.57 6.98 9.52
C LEU A 185 13.54 5.93 10.08
N TRP A 186 13.18 4.66 10.01
CA TRP A 186 13.98 3.54 10.49
C TRP A 186 14.43 2.67 9.31
N LEU A 187 15.54 1.96 9.49
CA LEU A 187 16.07 0.99 8.53
C LEU A 187 16.05 -0.40 9.16
N ALA A 188 15.58 -1.40 8.42
CA ALA A 188 15.86 -2.79 8.77
C ALA A 188 17.36 -3.07 8.62
N GLU A 189 17.83 -4.17 9.24
CA GLU A 189 19.27 -4.49 9.36
C GLU A 189 20.04 -4.45 8.02
N THR A 190 19.42 -4.90 6.94
CA THR A 190 20.03 -4.98 5.60
C THR A 190 19.60 -3.85 4.67
N ALA A 191 18.74 -2.94 5.15
CA ALA A 191 18.17 -1.88 4.34
C ALA A 191 19.16 -0.71 4.17
N THR A 192 18.99 0.02 3.06
CA THR A 192 19.78 1.20 2.75
C THR A 192 18.88 2.39 2.52
N ILE A 193 19.44 3.57 2.72
CA ILE A 193 18.92 4.84 2.19
C ILE A 193 19.67 5.17 0.91
N GLY A 194 19.06 6.03 0.11
CA GLY A 194 19.57 6.37 -1.21
C GLY A 194 20.97 6.99 -1.24
N SER A 195 21.47 7.08 -2.47
CA SER A 195 22.70 7.68 -2.99
C SER A 195 23.26 8.87 -2.24
N ALA A 196 22.36 9.85 -2.06
CA ALA A 196 22.71 11.22 -1.72
C ALA A 196 22.51 11.54 -0.23
N GLY A 197 23.15 12.65 0.15
CA GLY A 197 23.46 13.03 1.53
C GLY A 197 22.24 13.16 2.43
N LYS A 198 22.45 12.88 3.72
CA LYS A 198 21.43 12.99 4.76
C LYS A 198 21.31 14.45 5.20
N ARG A 199 20.09 14.98 5.21
CA ARG A 199 19.76 16.14 6.04
C ARG A 199 18.76 15.67 7.10
N ALA A 200 19.25 15.43 8.30
CA ALA A 200 18.39 15.38 9.47
C ALA A 200 18.06 16.83 9.85
N GLY A 201 16.78 17.18 9.92
CA GLY A 201 16.34 18.47 10.44
C GLY A 201 16.86 18.67 11.87
N GLY A 202 17.41 19.85 12.14
CA GLY A 202 17.94 20.26 13.44
C GLY A 202 16.87 20.79 14.39
#